data_AF-M8DQU5-F1
#
_entry.id   AF-M8DQU5-F1
#
_cell.length_a   1.000
_cell.length_b   1.000
_cell.length_c   1.000
_cell.angle_alpha   90.00
_cell.angle_beta   90.00
_cell.angle_gamma   90.00
#
_symmetry.space_group_name_H-M   'P 1'
#
loop_
_entity.id
_entity.type
_entity.pdbx_description
1 polymer ?
#
loop_
_entity_poly.entity_id
_entity_poly.type
_entity_poly.pdbx_seq_one_letter_code
_entity_poly.pdbx_strand_id
1 'polypeptide(L)'
;MGRVITIEEIKQRAQGEIIQIPDWDNKGTINVRVRMVDVTGKLLTAGILPNNLKLEVAKAFDGDVKIDDKIDVNISKMIPLLDAIVSEALIEPSYEEIQKILPLTLNQKLTIFNYVMGETKQLEPFREKH
;
A
#
# COMPACT_ATOMS: atom_id res chain seq x y z
N MET A 1 19.30 -21.10 16.04
CA MET A 1 18.13 -22.01 16.21
C MET A 1 16.88 -21.15 16.26
N GLY A 2 15.86 -21.44 15.45
CA GLY A 2 14.58 -20.72 15.48
C GLY A 2 13.71 -21.19 16.64
N ARG A 3 13.10 -20.26 17.37
CA ARG A 3 12.08 -20.56 18.38
C ARG A 3 10.71 -20.67 17.69
N VAL A 4 9.96 -21.73 18.01
CA VAL A 4 8.56 -21.86 17.60
C VAL A 4 7.70 -20.86 18.38
N ILE A 5 6.84 -20.12 17.69
CA ILE A 5 5.90 -19.17 18.32
C ILE A 5 4.60 -19.87 18.74
N THR A 6 3.93 -19.30 19.74
CA THR A 6 2.64 -19.77 20.26
C THR A 6 1.45 -19.21 19.48
N ILE A 7 0.28 -19.80 19.65
CA ILE A 7 -0.98 -19.27 19.09
C ILE A 7 -1.30 -17.86 19.62
N GLU A 8 -0.93 -17.55 20.87
CA GLU A 8 -1.13 -16.22 21.45
C GLU A 8 -0.27 -15.16 20.74
N GLU A 9 0.99 -15.48 20.41
CA GLU A 9 1.86 -14.62 19.61
C GLU A 9 1.29 -14.38 18.20
N ILE A 10 0.67 -15.38 17.59
CA ILE A 10 -0.02 -15.22 16.29
C ILE A 10 -1.22 -14.29 16.43
N LYS A 11 -2.04 -14.43 17.50
CA LYS A 11 -3.17 -13.53 17.76
C LYS A 11 -2.72 -12.10 17.97
N GLN A 12 -1.61 -11.87 18.66
CA GLN A 12 -1.04 -10.54 18.84
C GLN A 12 -0.61 -9.93 17.48
N ARG A 13 0.09 -10.68 16.63
CA ARG A 13 0.46 -10.21 15.29
C ARG A 13 -0.77 -9.95 14.40
N ALA A 14 -1.83 -10.74 14.57
CA ALA A 14 -3.08 -10.57 13.84
C ALA A 14 -3.84 -9.28 14.21
N GLN A 15 -3.54 -8.68 15.37
CA GLN A 15 -4.08 -7.35 15.73
C GLN A 15 -3.51 -6.26 14.80
N GLY A 16 -2.38 -6.51 14.13
CA GLY A 16 -1.72 -5.57 13.24
C GLY A 16 -0.87 -4.53 13.96
N GLU A 17 -0.29 -3.64 13.17
CA GLU A 17 0.58 -2.55 13.60
C GLU A 17 0.00 -1.21 13.15
N ILE A 18 0.30 -0.15 13.91
CA ILE A 18 -0.10 1.20 13.54
C ILE A 18 0.99 1.77 12.64
N ILE A 19 0.60 2.21 11.44
CA ILE A 19 1.48 2.91 10.50
C ILE A 19 0.96 4.32 10.25
N GLN A 20 1.88 5.20 9.88
CA GLN A 20 1.57 6.53 9.38
C GLN A 20 1.39 6.49 7.87
N ILE A 21 0.30 7.08 7.38
CA ILE A 21 0.06 7.29 5.95
C ILE A 21 -0.15 8.79 5.69
N PRO A 22 0.11 9.30 4.48
CA PRO A 22 -0.15 10.69 4.15
C PRO A 22 -1.61 11.10 4.41
N ASP A 23 -1.83 12.34 4.83
CA ASP A 23 -3.17 12.93 4.89
C ASP A 23 -3.72 13.22 3.47
N TRP A 24 -5.03 13.43 3.33
CA TRP A 24 -5.67 13.69 2.04
C TRP A 24 -5.15 14.96 1.36
N ASP A 25 -4.72 15.96 2.13
CA ASP A 25 -4.12 17.20 1.62
C ASP A 25 -2.59 17.11 1.45
N ASN A 26 -1.98 15.97 1.81
CA ASN A 26 -0.54 15.72 1.84
C ASN A 26 0.26 16.76 2.65
N LYS A 27 -0.36 17.43 3.64
CA LYS A 27 0.32 18.34 4.58
C LYS A 27 0.67 17.70 5.91
N GLY A 28 0.13 16.51 6.19
CA GLY A 28 0.36 15.76 7.41
C GLY A 28 0.31 14.26 7.19
N THR A 29 0.20 13.52 8.29
CA THR A 29 0.01 12.07 8.29
C THR A 29 -1.12 11.69 9.23
N ILE A 30 -1.78 10.57 8.92
CA ILE A 30 -2.79 9.94 9.76
C ILE A 30 -2.32 8.55 10.16
N ASN A 31 -2.74 8.11 11.34
CA ASN A 31 -2.43 6.78 11.85
C ASN A 31 -3.54 5.79 11.44
N VAL A 32 -3.14 4.67 10.86
CA VAL A 32 -4.04 3.56 10.53
C VAL A 32 -3.44 2.26 11.05
N ARG A 33 -4.30 1.34 11.50
CA ARG A 33 -3.89 -0.01 11.89
C ARG A 33 -3.99 -0.93 10.69
N VAL A 34 -2.89 -1.61 10.39
CA VAL A 34 -2.75 -2.51 9.25
C VAL A 34 -2.16 -3.84 9.69
N ARG A 35 -2.39 -4.90 8.91
CA ARG A 35 -1.70 -6.18 9.07
C ARG A 35 -0.99 -6.59 7.79
N MET A 36 0.04 -7.41 7.95
CA MET A 36 0.66 -8.13 6.84
C MET A 36 -0.35 -9.11 6.24
N VAL A 37 -0.43 -9.12 4.90
CA VAL A 37 -1.28 -10.02 4.11
C VAL A 37 -0.46 -10.61 2.98
N ASP A 38 -0.79 -11.84 2.55
CA ASP A 38 -0.13 -12.41 1.38
C ASP A 38 -0.65 -11.73 0.11
N VAL A 39 0.25 -11.01 -0.56
CA VAL A 39 -0.03 -10.31 -1.83
C VAL A 39 0.47 -11.05 -3.04
N THR A 40 1.29 -12.09 -2.83
CA THR A 40 1.96 -12.87 -3.88
C THR A 40 0.95 -13.48 -4.84
N GLY A 41 -0.06 -14.16 -4.32
CA GLY A 41 -1.10 -14.81 -5.15
C GLY A 41 -1.89 -13.81 -6.00
N LYS A 42 -2.21 -12.63 -5.44
CA LYS A 42 -2.97 -11.58 -6.14
C LYS A 42 -2.16 -10.92 -7.26
N LEU A 43 -0.88 -10.64 -7.00
CA LEU A 43 0.04 -10.06 -7.99
C LEU A 43 0.26 -11.00 -9.18
N LEU A 44 0.51 -12.29 -8.91
CA LEU A 44 0.69 -13.30 -9.95
C LEU A 44 -0.57 -13.50 -10.80
N THR A 45 -1.75 -13.54 -10.17
CA THR A 45 -3.04 -13.68 -10.87
C THR A 45 -3.32 -12.49 -11.78
N ALA A 46 -2.91 -11.28 -11.37
CA ALA A 46 -3.06 -10.07 -12.16
C ALA A 46 -2.00 -9.94 -13.28
N GLY A 47 -0.98 -10.81 -13.32
CA GLY A 47 0.15 -10.68 -14.24
C GLY A 47 1.04 -9.47 -13.95
N ILE A 48 0.95 -8.91 -12.74
CA ILE A 48 1.66 -7.68 -12.34
C ILE A 48 2.83 -8.05 -11.43
N LEU A 49 4.04 -7.72 -11.87
CA LEU A 49 5.22 -7.79 -11.00
C LEU A 49 5.25 -6.57 -10.07
N PRO A 50 5.58 -6.75 -8.77
CA PRO A 50 5.51 -5.66 -7.80
C PRO A 50 6.40 -4.45 -8.15
N ASN A 51 7.56 -4.67 -8.77
CA ASN A 51 8.43 -3.57 -9.20
C ASN A 51 7.85 -2.77 -10.37
N ASN A 52 7.08 -3.42 -11.25
CA ASN A 52 6.44 -2.74 -12.38
C ASN A 52 5.35 -1.79 -11.88
N LEU A 53 4.60 -2.21 -10.85
CA LEU A 53 3.53 -1.41 -10.25
C LEU A 53 4.02 -0.02 -9.79
N LYS A 54 5.21 0.03 -9.16
CA LYS A 54 5.79 1.28 -8.65
C LYS A 54 6.24 2.22 -9.75
N LEU A 55 6.89 1.67 -10.79
CA LEU A 55 7.36 2.45 -11.92
C LEU A 55 6.19 3.12 -12.65
N GLU A 56 5.10 2.38 -12.83
CA GLU A 56 3.88 2.85 -13.50
C GLU A 56 3.16 3.95 -12.74
N VAL A 57 3.02 3.77 -11.43
CA VAL A 57 2.50 4.80 -10.53
C VAL A 57 3.37 6.06 -10.58
N ALA A 58 4.69 5.90 -10.46
CA ALA A 58 5.60 7.05 -10.52
C ALA A 58 5.44 7.82 -11.83
N LYS A 59 5.35 7.12 -12.97
CA LYS A 59 5.06 7.72 -14.28
C LYS A 59 3.73 8.48 -14.31
N ALA A 60 2.70 7.96 -13.67
CA ALA A 60 1.38 8.60 -13.61
C ALA A 60 1.36 9.88 -12.77
N PHE A 61 2.22 9.99 -11.75
CA PHE A 61 2.32 11.16 -10.86
C PHE A 61 3.33 12.23 -11.29
N ASP A 62 4.42 11.84 -11.96
CA ASP A 62 5.49 12.78 -12.34
C ASP A 62 5.18 13.58 -13.62
N GLY A 63 4.10 13.25 -14.35
CA GLY A 63 3.58 14.03 -15.48
C GLY A 63 4.48 14.09 -16.74
N ASP A 64 5.76 13.70 -16.64
CA ASP A 64 6.79 13.96 -17.66
C ASP A 64 7.56 12.70 -18.12
N VAL A 65 6.91 11.53 -18.09
CA VAL A 65 7.51 10.31 -18.63
C VAL A 65 6.79 9.88 -19.89
N LYS A 66 7.46 10.02 -21.04
CA LYS A 66 7.04 9.41 -22.31
C LYS A 66 6.76 7.93 -22.07
N ILE A 67 5.52 7.53 -22.33
CA ILE A 67 5.10 6.13 -22.28
C ILE A 67 5.94 5.38 -23.32
N ASP A 68 6.84 4.51 -22.86
CA ASP A 68 7.46 3.52 -23.73
C ASP A 68 6.41 2.43 -23.97
N ASP A 69 5.96 2.28 -25.21
CA ASP A 69 4.89 1.36 -25.68
C ASP A 69 5.12 -0.13 -25.32
N LYS A 70 6.22 -0.48 -24.66
CA LYS A 70 6.60 -1.87 -24.32
C LYS A 70 6.16 -2.34 -22.94
N ILE A 71 5.55 -1.49 -22.12
CA ILE A 71 4.98 -1.87 -20.82
C ILE A 71 3.49 -1.54 -20.85
N ASP A 72 2.68 -2.47 -21.37
CA ASP A 72 1.21 -2.41 -21.35
C ASP A 72 0.66 -2.86 -19.99
N VAL A 73 1.17 -2.26 -18.91
CA VAL A 73 0.49 -2.42 -17.62
C VAL A 73 -0.59 -1.33 -17.60
N ASN A 74 -1.81 -1.77 -17.85
CA ASN A 74 -2.94 -0.86 -17.88
C ASN A 74 -3.19 -0.41 -16.43
N ILE A 75 -2.90 0.84 -16.10
CA ILE A 75 -3.16 1.45 -14.78
C ILE A 75 -4.58 1.12 -14.27
N SER A 76 -5.54 0.94 -15.18
CA SER A 76 -6.91 0.53 -14.85
C SER A 76 -7.02 -0.88 -14.23
N LYS A 77 -6.08 -1.79 -14.50
CA LYS A 77 -5.98 -3.11 -13.86
C LYS A 77 -5.23 -3.06 -12.51
N MET A 78 -4.43 -2.03 -12.30
CA MET A 78 -3.66 -1.83 -11.06
C MET A 78 -4.52 -1.29 -9.92
N ILE A 79 -5.43 -0.36 -10.20
CA ILE A 79 -6.30 0.26 -9.20
C ILE A 79 -7.13 -0.79 -8.43
N PRO A 80 -7.85 -1.72 -9.09
CA PRO A 80 -8.63 -2.75 -8.38
C PRO A 80 -7.76 -3.71 -7.57
N LEU A 81 -6.54 -3.99 -8.03
CA LEU A 81 -5.59 -4.82 -7.29
C LEU A 81 -5.12 -4.12 -6.02
N LEU A 82 -4.73 -2.84 -6.13
CA LEU A 82 -4.37 -2.01 -4.98
C LEU A 82 -5.52 -1.94 -3.97
N ASP A 83 -6.75 -1.73 -4.44
CA ASP A 83 -7.94 -1.72 -3.60
C ASP A 83 -8.15 -3.06 -2.88
N ALA A 84 -8.03 -4.18 -3.59
CA ALA A 84 -8.16 -5.51 -3.01
C ALA A 84 -7.07 -5.83 -1.96
N ILE A 85 -5.86 -5.30 -2.12
CA ILE A 85 -4.77 -5.49 -1.15
C ILE A 85 -4.99 -4.58 0.06
N VAL A 86 -5.23 -3.30 -0.17
CA VAL A 86 -5.44 -2.30 0.89
C VAL A 86 -6.67 -2.65 1.74
N SER A 87 -7.74 -3.13 1.11
CA SER A 87 -8.94 -3.57 1.82
C SER A 87 -8.71 -4.77 2.73
N GLU A 88 -7.75 -5.65 2.42
CA GLU A 88 -7.44 -6.80 3.27
C GLU A 88 -6.44 -6.46 4.39
N ALA A 89 -5.59 -5.46 4.13
CA ALA A 89 -4.55 -5.00 5.03
C ALA A 89 -5.06 -4.06 6.11
N LEU A 90 -6.02 -3.18 5.82
CA LEU A 90 -6.58 -2.23 6.80
C LEU A 90 -7.46 -2.93 7.83
N ILE A 91 -7.16 -2.70 9.11
CA ILE A 91 -7.93 -3.17 10.26
C ILE A 91 -8.78 -2.03 10.84
N GLU A 92 -8.16 -0.90 11.15
CA GLU A 92 -8.83 0.22 11.84
C GLU A 92 -8.25 1.58 11.42
N PRO A 93 -9.08 2.53 10.93
CA PRO A 93 -10.45 2.32 10.47
C PRO A 93 -10.50 1.34 9.28
N SER A 94 -11.61 0.63 9.10
CA SER A 94 -11.72 -0.33 7.99
C SER A 94 -11.76 0.40 6.65
N TYR A 95 -11.34 -0.28 5.58
CA TYR A 95 -11.36 0.29 4.23
C TYR A 95 -12.77 0.77 3.84
N GLU A 96 -13.80 -0.01 4.12
CA GLU A 96 -15.19 0.35 3.79
C GLU A 96 -15.68 1.61 4.53
N GLU A 97 -15.30 1.79 5.80
CA GLU A 97 -15.63 3.00 6.56
C GLU A 97 -14.98 4.23 5.97
N ILE A 98 -13.68 4.14 5.63
CA ILE A 98 -12.95 5.24 5.02
C ILE A 98 -13.58 5.60 3.65
N GLN A 99 -13.81 4.61 2.78
CA GLN A 99 -14.36 4.85 1.44
C GLN A 99 -15.73 5.53 1.45
N LYS A 100 -16.56 5.29 2.48
CA LYS A 100 -17.89 5.92 2.63
C LYS A 100 -17.82 7.40 3.00
N ILE A 101 -16.75 7.82 3.68
CA ILE A 101 -16.61 9.18 4.21
C ILE A 101 -15.73 10.01 3.27
N LEU A 102 -14.51 9.53 3.03
CA LEU A 102 -13.51 10.19 2.22
C LEU A 102 -12.58 9.13 1.60
N PRO A 103 -12.81 8.76 0.32
CA PRO A 103 -12.03 7.73 -0.37
C PRO A 103 -10.51 7.93 -0.24
N LEU A 104 -9.80 6.85 0.06
CA LEU A 104 -8.33 6.87 0.08
C LEU A 104 -7.79 7.32 -1.27
N THR A 105 -6.85 8.25 -1.23
CA THR A 105 -6.08 8.66 -2.40
C THR A 105 -5.16 7.52 -2.85
N LEU A 106 -4.73 7.57 -4.11
CA LEU A 106 -3.78 6.60 -4.64
C LEU A 106 -2.45 6.61 -3.84
N ASN A 107 -1.97 7.79 -3.40
CA ASN A 107 -0.75 7.89 -2.57
C ASN A 107 -0.87 7.11 -1.25
N GLN A 108 -2.00 7.28 -0.55
CA GLN A 108 -2.29 6.53 0.69
C GLN A 108 -2.34 5.02 0.44
N LYS A 109 -3.01 4.58 -0.63
CA LYS A 109 -3.07 3.15 -1.02
C LYS A 109 -1.67 2.57 -1.27
N LEU A 110 -0.79 3.34 -1.89
CA LEU A 110 0.59 2.93 -2.17
C LEU A 110 1.45 2.86 -0.92
N THR A 111 1.27 3.77 0.04
CA THR A 111 1.96 3.67 1.33
C THR A 111 1.61 2.38 2.05
N ILE A 112 0.31 2.03 2.09
CA ILE A 112 -0.15 0.77 2.69
C ILE A 112 0.38 -0.43 1.93
N PHE A 113 0.33 -0.40 0.60
CA PHE A 113 0.89 -1.45 -0.25
C PHE A 113 2.39 -1.67 0.00
N ASN A 114 3.18 -0.60 0.10
CA ASN A 114 4.62 -0.68 0.38
C ASN A 114 4.90 -1.33 1.74
N TYR A 115 4.12 -0.96 2.76
CA TYR A 115 4.21 -1.60 4.08
C TYR A 115 3.95 -3.11 3.98
N VAL A 116 2.87 -3.52 3.29
CA VAL A 116 2.51 -4.94 3.12
C VAL A 116 3.57 -5.72 2.32
N MET A 117 4.21 -5.06 1.35
CA MET A 117 5.32 -5.64 0.57
C MET A 117 6.61 -5.83 1.41
N GLY A 118 6.62 -5.42 2.68
CA GLY A 118 7.80 -5.49 3.54
C GLY A 118 8.86 -4.44 3.19
N GLU A 119 8.53 -3.47 2.35
CA GLU A 119 9.39 -2.32 2.10
C GLU A 119 9.19 -1.32 3.23
N THR A 120 9.90 -1.56 4.33
CA THR A 120 10.00 -0.64 5.47
C THR A 120 10.79 0.61 5.06
N LYS A 121 10.26 1.41 4.14
CA LYS A 121 10.58 2.83 4.14
C LYS A 121 9.68 3.45 5.19
N GLN A 122 10.21 3.57 6.42
CA GLN A 122 9.75 4.63 7.31
C GLN A 122 9.66 5.88 6.43
N LEU A 123 8.48 6.48 6.36
CA LEU A 123 8.26 7.72 5.64
C LEU A 123 9.20 8.75 6.25
N GLU A 124 10.40 8.90 5.70
CA GLU A 124 11.13 10.14 5.87
C GLU A 124 10.20 11.22 5.33
N PRO A 125 9.88 12.26 6.12
CA PRO A 125 8.97 13.30 5.69
C PRO A 125 9.48 13.84 4.36
N PHE A 126 8.75 13.55 3.29
CA PHE A 126 9.00 14.10 1.97
C PHE A 126 8.57 15.56 2.02
N ARG A 127 9.42 16.41 2.62
CA ARG A 127 9.54 17.86 2.52
C ARG A 127 10.16 18.41 3.81
N GLU A 128 11.47 18.57 3.80
CA GLU A 128 12.11 19.78 4.34
C GLU A 128 13.28 20.14 3.41
N LYS A 129 12.95 20.87 2.34
CA LYS A 129 13.89 21.81 1.73
C LYS A 129 13.36 23.20 2.03
N HIS A 130 13.94 23.83 3.04
CA HIS A 130 13.98 25.28 3.18
C HIS A 130 15.45 25.71 3.19
#